data_AF-A0A7C2VQD8-F1
#
_entry.id   AF-A0A7C2VQD8-F1
#
_cell.length_a   1.000
_cell.length_b   1.000
_cell.length_c   1.000
_cell.angle_alpha   90.00
_cell.angle_beta   90.00
_cell.angle_gamma   90.00
#
_symmetry.space_group_name_H-M   'P 1'
#
loop_
_entity.id
_entity.type
_entity.pdbx_description
1 polymer ?
#
loop_
_entity_poly.entity_id
_entity_poly.type
_entity_poly.pdbx_seq_one_letter_code
_entity_poly.pdbx_strand_id
1 'polypeptide(L)' 'MSHNSNRKLIDENGLRVDGRRPDQLRPISMKVGILKNAQGSALVSYGKTQVMAAVYGPR' A
#
# COMPACT_ATOMS: atom_id res chain seq x y z
N MET A 1 -23.42 -15.22 -10.47
CA MET A 1 -22.47 -14.51 -9.58
C MET A 1 -22.66 -15.04 -8.16
N SER A 2 -21.89 -16.05 -7.78
CA SER A 2 -22.04 -16.73 -6.49
C SER A 2 -21.68 -15.78 -5.33
N HIS A 3 -22.68 -15.41 -4.53
CA HIS A 3 -22.51 -14.69 -3.28
C HIS A 3 -22.03 -15.70 -2.22
N ASN A 4 -20.72 -15.96 -2.18
CA ASN A 4 -20.15 -16.79 -1.13
C ASN A 4 -19.98 -15.94 0.14
N SER A 5 -20.99 -15.98 1.00
CA SER A 5 -21.16 -15.22 2.24
C SER A 5 -20.41 -15.82 3.45
N ASN A 6 -19.40 -16.68 3.23
CA ASN A 6 -18.63 -17.32 4.30
C ASN A 6 -17.11 -17.07 4.19
N ARG A 7 -16.70 -15.80 4.00
CA ARG A 7 -15.28 -15.43 4.04
C ARG A 7 -14.87 -15.13 5.48
N LYS A 8 -14.26 -16.11 6.13
CA LYS A 8 -13.58 -15.93 7.41
C LYS A 8 -12.41 -14.94 7.21
N LEU A 9 -12.51 -13.75 7.79
CA LEU A 9 -11.52 -12.67 7.60
C LEU A 9 -10.25 -12.87 8.44
N ILE A 10 -10.38 -13.63 9.53
CA ILE A 10 -9.32 -13.99 10.46
C ILE A 10 -9.39 -15.50 10.66
N ASP A 11 -8.28 -16.20 10.43
CA ASP A 11 -8.21 -17.65 10.61
C ASP A 11 -8.19 -18.07 12.09
N GLU A 12 -8.11 -19.38 12.35
CA GLU A 12 -8.08 -19.95 13.71
C GLU A 12 -6.79 -19.65 14.46
N ASN A 13 -5.74 -19.26 13.72
CA ASN A 13 -4.44 -18.86 14.23
C ASN A 13 -4.35 -17.33 14.44
N GLY A 14 -5.44 -16.59 14.24
CA GLY A 14 -5.48 -15.13 14.36
C GLY A 14 -4.85 -14.36 13.19
N LEU A 15 -4.54 -15.02 12.07
CA LEU A 15 -3.96 -14.41 10.89
C LEU A 15 -5.06 -13.87 9.97
N ARG A 16 -4.77 -12.72 9.36
CA ARG A 16 -5.62 -12.11 8.33
C ARG A 16 -5.57 -12.91 7.03
N VAL A 17 -6.50 -12.63 6.12
CA VAL A 17 -6.57 -13.22 4.76
C VAL A 17 -5.27 -13.17 3.94
N ASP A 18 -4.34 -12.29 4.29
CA ASP A 18 -3.05 -12.12 3.64
C ASP A 18 -1.87 -12.63 4.48
N GLY A 19 -2.14 -13.45 5.49
CA GLY A 19 -1.13 -14.12 6.33
C GLY A 19 -0.47 -13.22 7.38
N ARG A 20 -0.91 -11.96 7.50
CA ARG A 20 -0.36 -11.00 8.47
C ARG A 20 -1.13 -11.04 9.78
N ARG A 21 -0.45 -10.72 10.88
CA ARG A 21 -1.13 -10.50 12.17
C ARG A 21 -1.91 -9.17 12.18
N PRO A 22 -2.90 -8.98 13.08
CA PRO A 22 -3.67 -7.74 13.16
C PRO A 22 -2.82 -6.48 13.44
N ASP A 23 -1.72 -6.64 14.18
CA ASP A 23 -0.75 -5.60 14.55
C ASP A 23 0.34 -5.38 13.48
N GLN A 24 0.42 -6.25 12.47
CA GLN A 24 1.46 -6.19 11.45
C GLN A 24 1.06 -5.29 10.28
N LEU A 25 1.86 -4.24 10.04
CA LEU A 25 1.69 -3.33 8.89
C LEU A 25 1.89 -4.06 7.54
N ARG A 26 1.32 -3.50 6.46
CA ARG A 26 1.63 -3.98 5.09
C ARG A 26 3.07 -3.61 4.74
N PRO A 27 3.72 -4.32 3.79
CA PRO A 27 5.02 -3.92 3.28
C PRO A 27 5.02 -2.48 2.78
N ILE A 28 5.94 -1.64 3.24
CA ILE A 28 6.05 -0.23 2.86
C ILE A 28 7.36 -0.04 2.10
N SER A 29 7.32 0.69 0.99
CA SER A 29 8.54 1.13 0.30
C SER A 29 8.38 2.55 -0.22
N MET A 30 9.49 3.29 -0.26
CA MET A 30 9.50 4.69 -0.71
C MET A 30 10.71 4.92 -1.61
N LYS A 31 10.50 5.63 -2.72
CA LYS A 31 11.55 6.10 -3.62
C LYS A 31 11.34 7.57 -3.93
N VAL A 32 12.41 8.37 -3.81
CA VAL A 32 12.38 9.81 -4.09
C VAL A 32 13.12 10.12 -5.40
N GLY A 33 12.85 11.26 -6.02
CA GLY A 33 13.55 11.71 -7.22
C GLY A 33 13.28 10.88 -8.48
N ILE A 34 12.12 10.22 -8.53
CA ILE A 34 11.73 9.32 -9.62
C ILE A 34 11.30 10.05 -10.90
N LEU A 35 10.74 11.26 -10.79
CA LEU A 35 10.33 12.07 -11.94
C LEU A 35 11.41 13.09 -12.29
N LYS A 36 11.93 13.01 -13.51
CA LYS A 36 12.99 13.91 -14.00
C LYS A 36 12.55 15.37 -14.13
N ASN A 37 11.26 15.61 -14.39
CA ASN A 37 10.74 16.95 -14.71
C ASN A 37 10.15 17.69 -13.51
N ALA A 38 10.01 17.03 -12.35
CA ALA A 38 9.48 17.65 -11.14
C ALA A 38 10.62 18.17 -10.24
N GLN A 39 10.45 19.32 -9.58
CA GLN A 39 11.42 19.77 -8.57
C GLN A 39 11.56 18.78 -7.42
N GLY A 40 10.45 18.12 -7.04
CA GLY A 40 10.45 17.03 -6.08
C GLY A 40 9.50 15.93 -6.52
N SER A 41 9.83 14.66 -6.25
CA SER A 41 8.94 13.54 -6.53
C SER A 41 9.14 12.39 -5.56
N ALA A 42 8.06 11.65 -5.28
CA ALA A 42 8.08 10.48 -4.42
C ALA A 42 7.08 9.41 -4.91
N LEU A 43 7.52 8.14 -4.94
CA LEU A 43 6.67 6.97 -5.09
C LEU A 43 6.63 6.24 -3.77
N VAL A 44 5.44 6.15 -3.17
CA VAL A 44 5.19 5.45 -1.92
C VAL A 44 4.31 4.24 -2.20
N SER A 45 4.74 3.07 -1.77
CA SER A 45 3.96 1.83 -1.85
C SER A 45 3.62 1.34 -0.43
N TYR A 46 2.36 0.94 -0.23
CA TYR A 46 1.85 0.34 1.00
C TYR A 46 1.05 -0.93 0.65
N GLY A 47 1.72 -2.07 0.65
CA GLY A 47 1.25 -3.31 0.04
C GLY A 47 0.96 -3.09 -1.45
N LYS A 48 -0.28 -3.35 -1.87
CA LYS A 48 -0.73 -3.13 -3.26
C LYS A 48 -1.12 -1.68 -3.56
N THR A 49 -1.20 -0.82 -2.55
CA THR A 49 -1.53 0.60 -2.75
C THR A 49 -0.26 1.32 -3.17
N GLN A 50 -0.29 2.02 -4.30
CA GLN A 50 0.83 2.82 -4.80
C GLN A 50 0.38 4.25 -5.05
N VAL A 51 1.15 5.21 -4.58
CA VAL A 51 0.89 6.64 -4.72
C VAL A 51 2.14 7.33 -5.24
N MET A 52 1.98 8.12 -6.30
CA MET A 52 3.04 8.96 -6.86
C MET A 52 2.69 10.42 -6.62
N ALA A 53 3.62 11.15 -6.00
CA ALA A 53 3.50 12.58 -5.73
C ALA A 53 4.61 13.35 -6.47
N ALA A 54 4.26 14.53 -6.99
CA ALA A 54 5.17 15.44 -7.67
C ALA A 54 4.95 16.86 -7.14
N VAL A 55 6.03 17.60 -6.96
CA VAL A 55 6.02 18.99 -6.51
C VAL A 55 6.60 19.86 -7.63
N TYR A 56 5.85 20.91 -8.00
CA TYR A 56 6.24 21.92 -8.97
C TYR A 56 6.11 23.31 -8.35
N GLY A 57 7.21 23.87 -7.86
CA GLY A 57 7.23 25.17 -7.18
C GLY A 57 8.58 25.45 -6.50
N PRO A 58 8.75 26.62 -5.84
CA PRO A 58 7.78 27.70 -5.67
C PRO A 58 7.58 28.51 -6.95
N ARG A 59 6.40 29.12 -7.11
CA ARG A 59 6.19 30.22 -8.05
C ARG A 59 6.40 31.54 -7.33
#